data_AF-A0A517D8A0-F1
#
_entry.id   AF-A0A517D8A0-F1
#
_cell.length_a   1.000
_cell.length_b   1.000
_cell.length_c   1.000
_cell.angle_alpha   90.00
_cell.angle_beta   90.00
_cell.angle_gamma   90.00
#
_symmetry.space_group_name_H-M   'P 1'
#
loop_
_entity.id
_entity.type
_entity.pdbx_description
1 polymer ?
#
loop_
_entity_poly.entity_id
_entity_poly.type
_entity_poly.pdbx_seq_one_letter_code
_entity_poly.pdbx_strand_id
1 'polypeptide(L)'
;MIEIKYEGRTYSASAFAKEFGLSYSRVLRNYKKGYRDAELYAASINKHEIKINDHVFPSKHAAAIHYGIPSSTFYRRLHQGKLYIDDFDGSKAEVS
;
A
#
# COMPACT_ATOMS: atom_id res chain seq x y z
N MET A 1 14.30 0.04 -24.37
CA MET A 1 14.20 -0.62 -23.04
C MET A 1 14.48 0.46 -21.99
N ILE A 2 13.73 0.51 -20.88
CA ILE A 2 14.00 1.51 -19.82
C ILE A 2 15.00 0.90 -18.84
N GLU A 3 16.10 1.61 -18.65
CA GLU A 3 17.18 1.27 -17.72
C GLU A 3 17.06 2.15 -16.48
N ILE A 4 17.03 1.51 -15.32
CA ILE A 4 16.93 2.15 -14.01
C ILE A 4 18.26 1.95 -13.31
N LYS A 5 18.90 3.04 -12.93
CA LYS A 5 20.08 3.02 -12.06
C LYS A 5 19.60 3.11 -10.61
N TYR A 6 20.12 2.22 -9.77
CA TYR A 6 19.80 2.17 -8.35
C TYR A 6 20.96 1.50 -7.60
N GLU A 7 21.47 2.17 -6.55
CA GLU A 7 22.59 1.67 -5.72
C GLU A 7 23.82 1.23 -6.53
N GLY A 8 24.16 1.98 -7.58
CA GLY A 8 25.31 1.67 -8.43
C GLY A 8 25.12 0.49 -9.38
N ARG A 9 23.93 -0.12 -9.42
CA ARG A 9 23.55 -1.18 -10.37
C ARG A 9 22.57 -0.65 -11.40
N THR A 10 22.61 -1.24 -12.60
CA THR A 10 21.66 -0.96 -13.68
C THR A 10 20.70 -2.13 -13.80
N TYR A 11 19.41 -1.83 -13.72
CA TYR A 11 18.32 -2.78 -13.86
C TYR A 11 17.47 -2.42 -15.06
N SER A 12 16.85 -3.42 -15.69
CA SER A 12 15.68 -3.15 -16.52
C SER A 12 14.49 -2.79 -15.63
N ALA A 13 13.52 -2.03 -16.14
CA ALA A 13 12.33 -1.67 -15.36
C ALA A 13 11.57 -2.89 -14.79
N SER A 14 11.55 -4.01 -15.50
CA SER A 14 10.95 -5.27 -15.02
C SER A 14 11.80 -5.95 -13.96
N ALA A 15 13.13 -6.00 -14.12
CA ALA A 15 14.03 -6.57 -13.13
C ALA A 15 13.98 -5.77 -11.82
N PHE A 16 14.01 -4.44 -11.90
CA PHE A 16 13.87 -3.56 -10.75
C PHE A 16 12.54 -3.81 -10.01
N ALA A 17 11.43 -3.87 -10.75
CA ALA A 17 10.13 -4.14 -10.15
C ALA A 17 10.09 -5.51 -9.43
N LYS A 18 10.67 -6.55 -10.04
CA LYS A 18 10.71 -7.89 -9.47
C LYS A 18 11.61 -7.98 -8.23
N GLU A 19 12.81 -7.40 -8.30
CA GLU A 19 13.80 -7.38 -7.22
C GLU A 19 13.23 -6.75 -5.94
N PHE A 20 12.51 -5.65 -6.10
CA PHE A 20 11.98 -4.86 -4.98
C PHE A 20 10.50 -5.14 -4.66
N GLY A 21 9.87 -6.13 -5.31
CA GLY A 21 8.45 -6.45 -5.10
C GLY A 21 7.48 -5.32 -5.47
N LEU A 22 7.86 -4.47 -6.43
CA LEU A 22 7.10 -3.30 -6.84
C LEU A 22 6.21 -3.58 -8.05
N SER A 23 5.17 -2.77 -8.23
CA SER A 23 4.37 -2.81 -9.45
C SER A 23 5.15 -2.19 -10.62
N TYR A 24 5.38 -2.98 -11.67
CA TYR A 24 6.03 -2.52 -12.90
C TYR A 24 5.39 -1.25 -13.49
N SER A 25 4.05 -1.22 -13.57
CA SER A 25 3.32 -0.05 -14.07
C SER A 25 3.55 1.20 -13.23
N ARG A 26 3.72 1.04 -11.91
CA ARG A 26 3.98 2.16 -10.98
C ARG A 26 5.41 2.68 -11.13
N VAL A 27 6.39 1.77 -11.22
CA VAL A 27 7.80 2.10 -11.51
C VAL A 27 7.89 2.88 -12.82
N LEU A 28 7.28 2.38 -13.90
CA LEU A 28 7.26 3.08 -15.21
C LEU A 28 6.64 4.46 -15.13
N ARG A 29 5.47 4.58 -14.50
CA ARG A 29 4.76 5.86 -14.35
C ARG A 29 5.61 6.87 -13.59
N ASN A 30 6.26 6.45 -12.51
CA ASN A 30 7.15 7.32 -11.73
C ASN A 30 8.43 7.66 -12.51
N TYR A 31 9.00 6.70 -13.21
CA TYR A 31 10.16 6.96 -14.08
C TYR A 31 9.85 8.01 -15.16
N LYS A 32 8.67 7.92 -15.80
CA LYS A 32 8.17 8.91 -16.76
C LYS A 32 7.94 10.30 -16.15
N LYS A 33 7.69 10.38 -14.84
CA LYS A 33 7.59 11.65 -14.10
C LYS A 33 8.94 12.25 -13.74
N GLY A 34 10.04 11.55 -13.98
CA GLY A 34 11.39 12.03 -13.71
C GLY A 34 12.04 11.48 -12.45
N TYR A 35 11.35 10.65 -11.64
CA TYR A 35 11.96 10.06 -10.44
C TYR A 35 13.12 9.11 -10.78
N ARG A 36 14.22 9.19 -10.03
CA ARG A 36 15.44 8.37 -10.23
C ARG A 36 15.95 7.79 -8.90
N ASP A 37 16.79 6.77 -8.97
CA ASP A 37 17.49 6.16 -7.84
C ASP A 37 16.59 5.93 -6.61
N ALA A 38 17.01 6.40 -5.43
CA ALA A 38 16.28 6.31 -4.16
C ALA A 38 14.88 6.91 -4.24
N GLU A 39 14.71 8.01 -4.97
CA GLU A 39 13.40 8.66 -5.13
C GLU A 39 12.45 7.82 -5.95
N LEU A 40 12.95 7.12 -6.98
CA LEU A 40 12.14 6.20 -7.78
C LEU A 40 11.65 5.04 -6.93
N TYR A 41 12.52 4.46 -6.11
CA TYR A 41 12.14 3.43 -5.14
C TYR A 41 11.07 3.98 -4.18
N ALA A 42 11.35 5.10 -3.50
CA ALA A 42 10.46 5.71 -2.52
C ALA A 42 9.08 6.13 -3.09
N ALA A 43 9.01 6.56 -4.35
CA ALA A 43 7.76 6.89 -5.03
C ALA A 43 6.98 5.63 -5.48
N SER A 44 7.69 4.51 -5.66
CA SER A 44 7.16 3.27 -6.22
C SER A 44 6.77 2.25 -5.15
N ILE A 45 7.33 2.35 -3.94
CA ILE A 45 6.85 1.60 -2.78
C ILE A 45 5.38 1.92 -2.53
N ASN A 46 4.60 0.85 -2.34
CA ASN A 46 3.22 0.96 -1.91
C ASN A 46 3.21 1.25 -0.40
N LYS A 47 3.29 2.53 -0.02
CA LYS A 47 2.85 2.98 1.31
C LYS A 47 1.32 2.92 1.38
N HIS A 48 0.76 1.72 1.26
CA HIS A 48 -0.65 1.47 1.57
C HIS A 48 -0.85 1.14 3.05
N GLU A 49 0.25 1.13 3.81
CA GLU A 49 0.22 1.09 5.24
C GLU A 49 -0.58 2.27 5.76
N ILE A 50 -1.69 1.96 6.40
CA ILE A 50 -2.48 2.96 7.10
C ILE A 50 -2.38 2.69 8.58
N LYS A 51 -2.18 3.77 9.34
CA LYS A 51 -2.31 3.74 10.78
C LYS A 51 -3.72 4.17 11.14
N ILE A 52 -4.44 3.33 11.85
CA ILE A 52 -5.76 3.64 12.40
C ILE A 52 -5.70 3.31 13.89
N ASN A 53 -5.96 4.31 14.73
CA ASN A 53 -5.63 4.27 16.16
C ASN A 53 -4.16 3.86 16.35
N ASP A 54 -3.90 2.71 16.98
CA ASP A 54 -2.56 2.16 17.23
C ASP A 54 -2.19 0.96 16.35
N HIS A 55 -3.06 0.56 15.43
CA HIS A 55 -2.80 -0.55 14.52
C HIS A 55 -2.30 -0.06 13.16
N VAL A 56 -1.25 -0.71 12.65
CA VAL A 56 -0.73 -0.51 11.29
C VAL A 56 -1.25 -1.64 10.42
N PHE A 57 -2.01 -1.29 9.39
CA PHE A 57 -2.55 -2.25 8.43
C PHE A 57 -1.87 -2.10 7.08
N PRO A 58 -1.53 -3.20 6.37
CA PRO A 58 -0.88 -3.14 5.06
C PRO A 58 -1.77 -2.52 3.96
N SER A 59 -3.08 -2.44 4.19
CA SER A 59 -4.03 -1.75 3.31
C SER A 59 -5.31 -1.32 4.03
N LYS A 60 -6.03 -0.38 3.43
CA LYS A 60 -7.40 -0.01 3.84
C LYS A 60 -8.37 -1.18 3.85
N HIS A 61 -8.21 -2.12 2.93
CA HIS A 61 -9.06 -3.30 2.88
C HIS A 61 -8.77 -4.26 4.04
N ALA A 62 -7.48 -4.47 4.37
CA ALA A 62 -7.08 -5.27 5.53
C ALA A 62 -7.62 -4.67 6.84
N ALA A 63 -7.57 -3.34 6.99
CA ALA A 63 -8.19 -2.67 8.12
C ALA A 63 -9.72 -2.86 8.15
N ALA A 64 -10.39 -2.71 7.00
CA ALA A 64 -11.84 -2.92 6.91
C ALA A 64 -12.26 -4.34 7.34
N ILE A 65 -11.51 -5.36 6.90
CA ILE A 65 -11.73 -6.75 7.32
C ILE A 65 -11.49 -6.91 8.82
N HIS A 66 -10.39 -6.37 9.34
CA HIS A 66 -10.03 -6.49 10.76
C HIS A 66 -11.12 -5.92 11.68
N TYR A 67 -11.72 -4.79 11.31
CA TYR A 67 -12.80 -4.17 12.08
C TYR A 67 -14.21 -4.69 11.72
N GLY A 68 -14.32 -5.66 10.82
CA GLY A 68 -15.61 -6.20 10.38
C GLY A 68 -16.49 -5.18 9.62
N ILE A 69 -15.90 -4.11 9.09
CA ILE A 69 -16.65 -3.04 8.41
C ILE A 69 -16.66 -3.32 6.90
N PRO A 70 -17.83 -3.32 6.23
CA PRO A 70 -17.89 -3.39 4.78
C PRO A 70 -17.00 -2.32 4.14
N SER A 71 -16.16 -2.72 3.20
CA SER A 71 -15.11 -1.85 2.63
C SER A 71 -15.66 -0.50 2.13
N SER A 72 -16.81 -0.48 1.47
CA SER A 72 -17.48 0.75 1.02
C SER A 72 -17.81 1.72 2.17
N THR A 73 -18.33 1.19 3.27
CA THR A 73 -18.64 1.94 4.49
C THR A 73 -17.37 2.42 5.16
N PHE A 74 -16.36 1.55 5.23
CA PHE A 74 -15.05 1.88 5.79
C PHE A 74 -14.39 3.03 5.03
N TYR A 75 -14.30 2.95 3.70
CA TYR A 75 -13.73 4.01 2.87
C TYR A 75 -14.47 5.34 3.04
N ARG A 76 -15.81 5.30 3.07
CA ARG A 76 -16.65 6.48 3.26
C ARG A 76 -16.41 7.12 4.63
N ARG A 77 -16.39 6.33 5.71
CA ARG A 77 -16.17 6.81 7.08
C ARG A 77 -14.76 7.37 7.27
N LEU A 78 -13.75 6.68 6.72
CA LEU A 78 -12.36 7.13 6.73
C LEU A 78 -12.19 8.47 6.02
N HIS A 79 -12.80 8.64 4.84
CA HIS A 79 -12.75 9.90 4.09
C HIS A 79 -13.48 11.05 4.81
N GLN A 80 -14.51 10.73 5.59
CA GLN A 80 -15.28 11.72 6.35
C GLN A 80 -14.70 12.03 7.73
N GLY A 81 -13.61 11.36 8.15
CA GLY A 81 -13.06 11.49 9.51
C GLY A 81 -13.99 10.96 10.60
N LYS A 82 -14.98 10.14 10.24
CA LYS A 82 -16.01 9.58 11.16
C LYS A 82 -15.79 8.09 11.41
N LEU A 83 -14.54 7.65 11.34
CA LEU A 83 -14.19 6.27 11.63
C LEU A 83 -14.15 6.09 13.16
N TYR A 84 -15.32 5.93 13.76
CA TYR A 84 -15.46 5.54 15.15
C TYR A 84 -15.32 4.02 15.23
N ILE A 85 -14.21 3.60 15.81
CA ILE A 85 -13.93 2.19 16.14
C ILE A 85 -14.15 2.09 17.64
N ASP A 86 -15.41 2.17 18.05
CA ASP A 86 -15.80 1.78 19.40
C ASP A 86 -15.64 0.27 19.48
N ASP A 87 -14.90 -0.16 20.51
CA ASP A 87 -14.53 -1.52 20.89
C ASP A 87 -15.34 -2.63 20.20
N PHE A 88 -14.81 -3.14 19.09
CA PHE A 88 -15.20 -4.46 18.63
C PHE A 88 -14.37 -5.47 19.42
N ASP A 89 -14.80 -5.70 20.67
CA ASP A 89 -14.41 -6.85 21.46
C ASP A 89 -14.69 -8.11 20.64
N GLY A 90 -13.67 -8.96 20.56
CA GLY A 90 -13.65 -10.10 19.65
C GLY A 90 -14.82 -11.04 19.91
N SER A 91 -15.76 -11.09 18.97
CA SER A 91 -16.70 -12.21 18.86
C SER A 91 -17.33 -12.20 17.46
N LYS A 92 -16.74 -12.99 16.57
CA LYS A 92 -17.42 -14.09 15.85
C LYS A 92 -16.53 -14.61 14.73
N ALA A 93 -15.65 -15.54 15.10
CA ALA A 93 -15.35 -16.66 14.23
C ALA A 93 -16.18 -17.84 14.74
N GLU A 94 -17.41 -17.97 14.27
CA GLU A 94 -18.08 -19.28 14.23
C GLU A 94 -18.12 -19.68 12.76
N VAL A 95 -17.20 -20.57 12.39
CA VAL A 95 -17.37 -21.47 11.26
C VAL A 95 -17.53 -22.87 11.86
N SER A 96 -18.73 -23.43 11.75
CA SER A 96 -18.96 -24.87 11.83
C SER A 96 -20.05 -25.26 10.84
#